data_AF-A0A4Q4S490-F1
#
_entry.id   AF-A0A4Q4S490-F1
#
_cell.length_a   1.000
_cell.length_b   1.000
_cell.length_c   1.000
_cell.angle_alpha   90.00
_cell.angle_beta   90.00
_cell.angle_gamma   90.00
#
_symmetry.space_group_name_H-M   'P 1'
#
loop_
_entity.id
_entity.type
_entity.pdbx_description
1 polymer ?
#
loop_
_entity_poly.entity_id
_entity_poly.type
_entity_poly.pdbx_seq_one_letter_code
_entity_poly.pdbx_strand_id
1 'polypeptide(L)'
;MENSVPSPAGQGKQKGRPKPAYKAHLKLRDIPLSPTHFWKQPLGEYLAQQTRDKTYDGTNDRDLTVNEIDALALNEIAATKRQGFFLFLPSRVSWSHQTYEPESRGPRPDDIRSSIPSLVFMRYTWSTYAQSTFFQSPHRARYVACDFQLNPPPKPTPLYCIQVASGSRYPLYTTTHTSFILLRSDPLYFGSVQDLEPVIGRPKRRPKGSDSAHRLAQVHGIWQEPSADPQLQPFAYTNLQDIYDAIVTTCESTVASSSMTSGALLNLLPRALYPEAGTTLGHGTAVLSSRTGGRLDRSQHTEASV
;
A
#
# COMPACT_ATOMS: atom_id res chain seq x y z
N MET A 1 37.64 -67.17 6.61
CA MET A 1 36.58 -66.80 5.66
C MET A 1 35.27 -66.96 6.41
N GLU A 2 34.83 -65.92 7.09
CA GLU A 2 33.55 -65.91 7.82
C GLU A 2 32.60 -64.98 7.10
N ASN A 3 31.41 -65.51 6.82
CA ASN A 3 30.38 -64.91 5.99
C ASN A 3 29.63 -63.80 6.73
N SER A 4 29.61 -62.63 6.10
CA SER A 4 28.84 -61.46 6.51
C SER A 4 27.35 -61.66 6.26
N VAL A 5 26.54 -61.52 7.31
CA VAL A 5 25.08 -61.40 7.23
C VAL A 5 24.71 -59.90 7.17
N PRO A 6 23.91 -59.44 6.19
CA PRO A 6 23.43 -58.05 6.17
C PRO A 6 22.19 -57.88 7.05
N SER A 7 22.24 -56.88 7.94
CA SER A 7 21.10 -56.41 8.73
C SER A 7 20.11 -55.59 7.87
N PRO A 8 18.79 -55.68 8.12
CA PRO A 8 17.78 -55.03 7.31
C PRO A 8 17.67 -53.53 7.59
N ALA A 9 17.41 -52.78 6.51
CA ALA A 9 17.20 -51.35 6.46
C ALA A 9 16.05 -50.89 7.38
N GLY A 10 16.38 -50.06 8.37
CA GLY A 10 15.41 -49.31 9.15
C GLY A 10 14.76 -48.21 8.30
N GLN A 11 13.49 -48.40 7.96
CA GLN A 11 12.65 -47.35 7.39
C GLN A 11 12.43 -46.24 8.41
N GLY A 12 13.17 -45.13 8.27
CA GLY A 12 12.93 -43.91 9.01
C GLY A 12 11.58 -43.31 8.65
N LYS A 13 10.58 -43.50 9.51
CA LYS A 13 9.32 -42.74 9.49
C LYS A 13 9.65 -41.25 9.67
N GLN A 14 9.65 -40.48 8.58
CA GLN A 14 9.63 -39.02 8.64
C GLN A 14 8.36 -38.59 9.38
N LYS A 15 8.50 -38.22 10.66
CA LYS A 15 7.48 -37.48 11.40
C LYS A 15 7.29 -36.14 10.68
N GLY A 16 6.23 -36.04 9.88
CA GLY A 16 5.78 -34.78 9.30
C GLY A 16 5.60 -33.78 10.42
N ARG A 17 6.42 -32.72 10.44
CA ARG A 17 6.19 -31.58 11.32
C ARG A 17 4.77 -31.06 11.05
N PRO A 18 3.94 -30.85 12.07
CA PRO A 18 2.63 -30.24 11.89
C PRO A 18 2.84 -28.89 11.21
N LYS A 19 2.30 -28.72 10.00
CA LYS A 19 2.24 -27.40 9.36
C LYS A 19 1.42 -26.50 10.29
N PRO A 20 1.93 -25.34 10.71
CA PRO A 20 1.15 -24.41 11.51
C PRO A 20 -0.13 -24.10 10.73
N ALA A 21 -1.28 -24.23 11.40
CA ALA A 21 -2.56 -23.83 10.82
C ALA A 21 -2.46 -22.34 10.47
N TYR A 22 -2.33 -22.03 9.18
CA TYR A 22 -2.40 -20.67 8.69
C TYR A 22 -3.79 -20.16 9.08
N LYS A 23 -3.87 -19.21 10.03
CA LYS A 23 -5.11 -18.47 10.24
C LYS A 23 -5.45 -17.84 8.91
N ALA A 24 -6.54 -18.28 8.27
CA ALA A 24 -6.95 -17.74 6.99
C ALA A 24 -7.27 -16.25 7.20
N HIS A 25 -6.46 -15.36 6.62
CA HIS A 25 -6.73 -13.94 6.66
C HIS A 25 -8.07 -13.66 5.96
N LEU A 26 -8.90 -12.79 6.55
CA LEU A 26 -10.20 -12.43 6.00
C LEU A 26 -10.04 -11.70 4.67
N LYS A 27 -10.93 -11.98 3.72
CA LYS A 27 -11.00 -11.22 2.47
C LYS A 27 -11.81 -9.95 2.67
N LEU A 28 -11.51 -8.87 1.95
CA LEU A 28 -12.28 -7.62 2.01
C LEU A 28 -13.78 -7.78 1.81
N ARG A 29 -14.20 -8.76 1.00
CA ARG A 29 -15.61 -9.06 0.71
C ARG A 29 -16.33 -9.79 1.84
N ASP A 30 -15.58 -10.42 2.74
CA ASP A 30 -16.09 -11.27 3.82
C ASP A 30 -16.07 -10.55 5.18
N ILE A 31 -15.50 -9.35 5.25
CA ILE A 31 -15.45 -8.55 6.48
C ILE A 31 -16.82 -7.89 6.70
N PRO A 32 -17.47 -8.07 7.87
CA PRO A 32 -18.71 -7.38 8.21
C PRO A 32 -18.53 -5.87 8.20
N LEU A 33 -19.57 -5.13 7.83
CA LEU A 33 -19.56 -3.67 7.87
C LEU A 33 -19.17 -3.16 9.27
N SER A 34 -18.14 -2.32 9.32
CA SER A 34 -17.71 -1.65 10.53
C SER A 34 -17.16 -0.25 10.22
N PRO A 35 -17.35 0.74 11.10
CA PRO A 35 -16.74 2.06 10.94
C PRO A 35 -15.24 2.09 11.25
N THR A 36 -14.71 1.11 12.01
CA THR A 36 -13.35 1.14 12.56
C THR A 36 -12.64 -0.22 12.41
N HIS A 37 -12.76 -0.86 11.25
CA HIS A 37 -12.13 -2.16 11.04
C HIS A 37 -10.61 -2.06 10.87
N PHE A 38 -10.17 -1.00 10.17
CA PHE A 38 -8.76 -0.76 9.85
C PHE A 38 -8.13 0.24 10.82
N TRP A 39 -8.92 1.17 11.38
CA TRP A 39 -8.51 2.02 12.49
C TRP A 39 -8.56 1.25 13.81
N LYS A 40 -7.51 0.47 14.10
CA LYS A 40 -7.39 -0.35 15.32
C LYS A 40 -6.62 0.34 16.44
N GLN A 41 -7.01 0.01 17.67
CA GLN A 41 -6.26 0.28 18.90
C GLN A 41 -6.19 -1.01 19.72
N PRO A 42 -5.02 -1.37 20.29
CA PRO A 42 -3.76 -0.62 20.36
C PRO A 42 -2.96 -0.57 19.04
N LEU A 43 -1.91 0.27 18.98
CA LEU A 43 -1.05 0.45 17.79
C LEU A 43 -0.53 -0.89 17.23
N GLY A 44 -0.12 -1.80 18.12
CA GLY A 44 0.35 -3.13 17.73
C GLY A 44 -0.67 -3.94 16.93
N GLU A 45 -1.99 -3.79 17.17
CA GLU A 45 -3.02 -4.47 16.39
C GLU A 45 -3.16 -3.89 14.98
N TYR A 46 -3.02 -2.58 14.83
CA TYR A 46 -2.97 -1.92 13.53
C TYR A 46 -1.70 -2.35 12.77
N LEU A 47 -0.53 -2.36 13.42
CA LEU A 47 0.73 -2.78 12.80
C LEU A 47 0.69 -4.24 12.34
N ALA A 48 0.05 -5.13 13.11
CA ALA A 48 -0.09 -6.55 12.79
C ALA A 48 -1.24 -6.86 11.81
N GLN A 49 -2.00 -5.85 11.36
CA GLN A 49 -3.17 -6.07 10.54
C GLN A 49 -2.80 -6.67 9.17
N GLN A 50 -3.46 -7.76 8.83
CA GLN A 50 -3.35 -8.43 7.54
C GLN A 50 -4.75 -8.68 7.02
N THR A 51 -4.94 -8.43 5.73
CA THR A 51 -6.21 -8.60 5.04
C THR A 51 -5.90 -9.06 3.63
N ARG A 52 -6.80 -9.83 3.04
CA ARG A 52 -6.64 -10.32 1.67
C ARG A 52 -7.67 -9.73 0.74
N ASP A 53 -7.34 -9.72 -0.53
CA ASP A 53 -8.34 -9.59 -1.57
C ASP A 53 -7.88 -10.32 -2.83
N LYS A 54 -8.75 -10.36 -3.85
CA LYS A 54 -8.36 -10.85 -5.16
C LYS A 54 -7.32 -9.94 -5.80
N THR A 55 -6.43 -10.53 -6.57
CA THR A 55 -5.60 -9.81 -7.55
C THR A 55 -6.49 -9.05 -8.52
N TYR A 56 -5.93 -8.03 -9.18
CA TYR A 56 -6.69 -7.16 -10.10
C TYR A 56 -7.35 -7.91 -11.26
N ASP A 57 -6.72 -9.00 -11.73
CA ASP A 57 -7.26 -9.92 -12.74
C ASP A 57 -8.31 -10.91 -12.17
N GLY A 58 -8.56 -10.88 -10.86
CA GLY A 58 -9.55 -11.71 -10.18
C GLY A 58 -9.16 -13.18 -10.00
N THR A 59 -7.95 -13.57 -10.39
CA THR A 59 -7.51 -14.97 -10.50
C THR A 59 -7.01 -15.56 -9.19
N ASN A 60 -6.29 -14.77 -8.39
CA ASN A 60 -5.61 -15.24 -7.18
C ASN A 60 -5.99 -14.38 -5.97
N ASP A 61 -5.86 -14.94 -4.78
CA ASP A 61 -5.96 -14.16 -3.54
C ASP A 61 -4.57 -13.65 -3.13
N ARG A 62 -4.44 -12.34 -2.90
CA ARG A 62 -3.22 -11.71 -2.40
C ARG A 62 -3.46 -11.03 -1.05
N ASP A 63 -2.40 -10.86 -0.27
CA ASP A 63 -2.45 -9.94 0.86
C ASP A 63 -2.45 -8.49 0.33
N LEU A 64 -3.20 -7.63 1.03
CA LEU A 64 -3.11 -6.20 0.84
C LEU A 64 -1.74 -5.71 1.31
N THR A 65 -1.17 -4.77 0.58
CA THR A 65 0.06 -4.10 0.95
C THR A 65 -0.20 -3.13 2.10
N VAL A 66 0.87 -2.80 2.80
CA VAL A 66 0.82 -1.92 3.97
C VAL A 66 0.16 -0.57 3.67
N ASN A 67 0.52 0.06 2.56
CA ASN A 67 -0.03 1.35 2.16
C ASN A 67 -1.51 1.27 1.74
N GLU A 68 -2.00 0.12 1.28
CA GLU A 68 -3.43 -0.11 1.03
C GLU A 68 -4.20 -0.16 2.36
N ILE A 69 -3.64 -0.86 3.37
CA ILE A 69 -4.19 -0.88 4.73
C ILE A 69 -4.15 0.52 5.35
N ASP A 70 -3.08 1.29 5.15
CA ASP A 70 -2.95 2.66 5.65
C ASP A 70 -4.02 3.57 5.07
N ALA A 71 -4.25 3.53 3.75
CA ALA A 71 -5.28 4.34 3.11
C ALA A 71 -6.68 4.02 3.69
N LEU A 72 -7.00 2.74 3.89
CA LEU A 72 -8.27 2.32 4.49
C LEU A 72 -8.41 2.82 5.93
N ALA A 73 -7.39 2.63 6.76
CA ALA A 73 -7.41 3.03 8.16
C ALA A 73 -7.49 4.56 8.32
N LEU A 74 -6.68 5.30 7.56
CA LEU A 74 -6.68 6.76 7.57
C LEU A 74 -7.99 7.33 7.03
N ASN A 75 -8.64 6.70 6.04
CA ASN A 75 -9.94 7.14 5.55
C ASN A 75 -11.10 6.84 6.52
N GLU A 76 -11.02 5.82 7.38
CA GLU A 76 -11.98 5.64 8.47
C GLU A 76 -11.93 6.81 9.47
N ILE A 77 -10.70 7.28 9.78
CA ILE A 77 -10.50 8.48 10.62
C ILE A 77 -10.95 9.73 9.87
N ALA A 78 -10.54 9.90 8.61
CA ALA A 78 -10.87 11.05 7.77
C ALA A 78 -12.39 11.22 7.60
N ALA A 79 -13.11 10.13 7.35
CA ALA A 79 -14.56 10.13 7.26
C ALA A 79 -15.20 10.53 8.59
N THR A 80 -14.67 10.04 9.73
CA THR A 80 -15.14 10.43 11.08
C THR A 80 -14.95 11.92 11.34
N LYS A 81 -13.79 12.46 10.99
CA LYS A 81 -13.40 13.87 11.15
C LYS A 81 -13.97 14.79 10.06
N ARG A 82 -14.55 14.19 9.01
CA ARG A 82 -15.08 14.85 7.80
C ARG A 82 -14.06 15.69 7.03
N GLN A 83 -12.79 15.31 7.10
CA GLN A 83 -11.69 16.08 6.51
C GLN A 83 -10.61 15.18 5.94
N GLY A 84 -10.11 15.54 4.76
CA GLY A 84 -9.05 14.82 4.07
C GLY A 84 -9.54 13.56 3.35
N PHE A 85 -8.73 13.09 2.40
CA PHE A 85 -8.92 11.79 1.77
C PHE A 85 -7.56 11.23 1.35
N PHE A 86 -7.38 9.93 1.56
CA PHE A 86 -6.14 9.23 1.28
C PHE A 86 -6.33 8.26 0.13
N LEU A 87 -5.43 8.28 -0.85
CA LEU A 87 -5.40 7.29 -1.92
C LEU A 87 -4.10 6.52 -1.87
N PHE A 88 -4.17 5.20 -2.00
CA PHE A 88 -2.98 4.38 -2.17
C PHE A 88 -2.59 4.32 -3.64
N LEU A 89 -1.31 4.04 -3.87
CA LEU A 89 -0.78 3.68 -5.17
C LEU A 89 -0.22 2.25 -5.12
N PRO A 90 -0.21 1.50 -6.24
CA PRO A 90 0.30 0.15 -6.20
C PRO A 90 1.77 0.14 -5.76
N SER A 91 2.12 -0.78 -4.85
CA SER A 91 3.49 -0.85 -4.34
C SER A 91 4.48 -1.13 -5.47
N ARG A 92 5.71 -0.62 -5.36
CA ARG A 92 6.76 -0.88 -6.37
C ARG A 92 7.07 -2.37 -6.56
N VAL A 93 6.84 -3.17 -5.52
CA VAL A 93 6.99 -4.65 -5.56
C VAL A 93 5.85 -5.30 -6.34
N SER A 94 4.66 -4.68 -6.36
CA SER A 94 3.49 -5.18 -7.09
C SER A 94 3.62 -5.00 -8.60
N TRP A 95 4.47 -4.08 -9.07
CA TRP A 95 4.63 -3.78 -10.50
C TRP A 95 5.36 -4.89 -11.28
N SER A 96 6.14 -5.76 -10.62
CA SER A 96 6.81 -6.88 -11.29
C SER A 96 5.88 -8.06 -11.61
N HIS A 97 4.65 -8.05 -11.09
CA HIS A 97 3.71 -9.17 -11.23
C HIS A 97 2.42 -8.80 -12.00
N GLN A 98 2.30 -7.55 -12.47
CA GLN A 98 1.14 -7.08 -13.24
C GLN A 98 1.51 -6.87 -14.71
N THR A 99 0.66 -7.35 -15.61
CA THR A 99 0.76 -7.11 -17.05
C THR A 99 0.23 -5.70 -17.34
N TYR A 100 1.12 -4.74 -17.58
CA TYR A 100 0.78 -3.37 -17.96
C TYR A 100 0.83 -3.19 -19.47
N GLU A 101 0.05 -2.26 -20.02
CA GLU A 101 0.13 -1.89 -21.44
C GLU A 101 0.66 -0.46 -21.63
N PRO A 102 1.69 -0.26 -22.47
CA PRO A 102 2.49 -1.29 -23.15
C PRO A 102 3.42 -2.05 -22.18
N GLU A 103 3.76 -3.30 -22.50
CA GLU A 103 4.66 -4.18 -21.69
C GLU A 103 5.97 -3.47 -21.30
N SER A 104 6.45 -2.56 -22.16
CA SER A 104 7.71 -1.83 -22.02
C SER A 104 7.57 -0.35 -21.62
N ARG A 105 6.50 0.02 -20.90
CA ARG A 105 6.50 1.21 -20.03
C ARG A 105 6.59 0.87 -18.55
N GLY A 106 7.05 -0.34 -18.24
CA GLY A 106 7.88 -0.54 -17.05
C GLY A 106 8.96 0.55 -17.06
N PRO A 107 9.16 1.31 -15.97
CA PRO A 107 9.71 2.65 -16.14
C PRO A 107 11.15 2.68 -16.71
N ARG A 108 11.69 3.77 -17.24
CA ARG A 108 13.06 3.74 -17.81
C ARG A 108 14.12 3.95 -16.72
N PRO A 109 15.38 3.52 -16.90
CA PRO A 109 16.47 3.76 -15.94
C PRO A 109 16.66 5.24 -15.59
N ASP A 110 16.24 6.14 -16.49
CA ASP A 110 16.36 7.59 -16.37
C ASP A 110 15.08 8.25 -15.84
N ASP A 111 14.00 7.48 -15.67
CA ASP A 111 12.71 8.01 -15.25
C ASP A 111 12.68 8.27 -13.75
N ILE A 112 11.87 9.26 -13.42
CA ILE A 112 11.50 9.86 -12.13
C ILE A 112 10.82 8.82 -11.18
N ARG A 113 11.20 7.55 -11.26
CA ARG A 113 10.73 6.39 -10.48
C ARG A 113 10.91 6.60 -9.00
N SER A 114 11.95 7.30 -8.55
CA SER A 114 12.14 7.67 -7.14
C SER A 114 10.97 8.49 -6.58
N SER A 115 10.21 9.20 -7.43
CA SER A 115 9.15 10.12 -7.02
C SER A 115 7.77 9.50 -6.78
N ILE A 116 7.52 8.25 -7.23
CA ILE A 116 6.17 7.69 -7.13
C ILE A 116 5.90 7.34 -5.65
N PRO A 117 4.88 7.99 -5.03
CA PRO A 117 4.57 7.80 -3.62
C PRO A 117 3.85 6.48 -3.37
N SER A 118 3.80 6.06 -2.11
CA SER A 118 3.01 4.90 -1.67
C SER A 118 1.56 5.30 -1.36
N LEU A 119 1.39 6.52 -0.86
CA LEU A 119 0.14 7.09 -0.42
C LEU A 119 0.10 8.56 -0.85
N VAL A 120 -1.08 9.07 -1.19
CA VAL A 120 -1.29 10.50 -1.40
C VAL A 120 -2.44 10.99 -0.53
N PHE A 121 -2.26 12.15 0.07
CA PHE A 121 -3.30 12.90 0.73
C PHE A 121 -3.82 13.99 -0.20
N MET A 122 -5.14 14.16 -0.23
CA MET A 122 -5.78 15.33 -0.82
C MET A 122 -6.66 16.02 0.22
N ARG A 123 -6.74 17.35 0.12
CA ARG A 123 -7.71 18.13 0.88
C ARG A 123 -9.10 17.79 0.35
N TYR A 124 -9.96 17.29 1.21
CA TYR A 124 -11.31 16.87 0.87
C TYR A 124 -12.25 17.15 2.05
N THR A 125 -13.47 17.60 1.76
CA THR A 125 -14.48 17.86 2.78
C THR A 125 -15.64 16.89 2.57
N TRP A 126 -15.92 16.09 3.59
CA TRP A 126 -16.95 15.07 3.50
C TRP A 126 -18.33 15.70 3.74
N SER A 127 -19.24 15.53 2.78
CA SER A 127 -20.65 15.80 3.03
C SER A 127 -21.23 14.75 3.98
N THR A 128 -22.31 15.07 4.69
CA THR A 128 -23.03 14.10 5.55
C THR A 128 -23.44 12.86 4.75
N TYR A 129 -23.87 13.05 3.50
CA TYR A 129 -24.23 11.95 2.60
C TYR A 129 -23.03 11.08 2.24
N ALA A 130 -21.89 11.67 1.86
CA ALA A 130 -20.68 10.94 1.53
C ALA A 130 -20.12 10.15 2.73
N GLN A 131 -20.13 10.76 3.92
CA GLN A 131 -19.75 10.11 5.17
C GLN A 131 -20.63 8.89 5.47
N SER A 132 -21.96 9.06 5.44
CA SER A 132 -22.91 7.97 5.68
C SER A 132 -22.72 6.83 4.67
N THR A 133 -22.59 7.19 3.40
CA THR A 133 -22.36 6.24 2.30
C THR A 133 -21.07 5.45 2.51
N PHE A 134 -19.98 6.11 2.91
CA PHE A 134 -18.70 5.45 3.16
C PHE A 134 -18.83 4.38 4.26
N PHE A 135 -19.45 4.72 5.40
CA PHE A 135 -19.62 3.77 6.50
C PHE A 135 -20.61 2.64 6.20
N GLN A 136 -21.60 2.87 5.34
CA GLN A 136 -22.53 1.83 4.89
C GLN A 136 -21.95 0.96 3.76
N SER A 137 -20.87 1.40 3.12
CA SER A 137 -20.24 0.67 2.02
C SER A 137 -19.43 -0.53 2.52
N PRO A 138 -19.47 -1.68 1.83
CA PRO A 138 -18.56 -2.80 2.08
C PRO A 138 -17.09 -2.39 2.06
N HIS A 139 -16.25 -3.04 2.86
CA HIS A 139 -14.82 -2.73 2.91
C HIS A 139 -14.13 -2.83 1.56
N ARG A 140 -14.55 -3.76 0.69
CA ARG A 140 -14.06 -3.83 -0.69
C ARG A 140 -14.40 -2.58 -1.50
N ALA A 141 -15.60 -2.03 -1.37
CA ALA A 141 -15.99 -0.82 -2.09
C ALA A 141 -15.17 0.39 -1.60
N ARG A 142 -14.93 0.49 -0.28
CA ARG A 142 -14.02 1.49 0.29
C ARG A 142 -12.61 1.35 -0.27
N TYR A 143 -12.11 0.12 -0.38
CA TYR A 143 -10.81 -0.16 -0.99
C TYR A 143 -10.74 0.29 -2.45
N VAL A 144 -11.76 -0.01 -3.29
CA VAL A 144 -11.80 0.51 -4.67
C VAL A 144 -11.70 2.03 -4.66
N ALA A 145 -12.50 2.70 -3.82
CA ALA A 145 -12.55 4.16 -3.73
C ALA A 145 -11.20 4.79 -3.32
N CYS A 146 -10.35 4.04 -2.60
CA CYS A 146 -9.02 4.49 -2.19
C CYS A 146 -7.93 4.23 -3.25
N ASP A 147 -8.22 3.54 -4.35
CA ASP A 147 -7.23 3.27 -5.41
C ASP A 147 -7.08 4.50 -6.31
N PHE A 148 -5.90 5.13 -6.32
CA PHE A 148 -5.63 6.32 -7.12
C PHE A 148 -5.77 6.08 -8.63
N GLN A 149 -5.41 4.88 -9.11
CA GLN A 149 -5.46 4.57 -10.54
C GLN A 149 -6.91 4.43 -11.02
N LEU A 150 -7.79 3.90 -10.17
CA LEU A 150 -9.20 3.71 -10.48
C LEU A 150 -10.00 4.99 -10.26
N ASN A 151 -9.65 5.76 -9.23
CA ASN A 151 -10.39 6.92 -8.77
C ASN A 151 -9.48 8.15 -8.60
N PRO A 152 -8.77 8.59 -9.66
CA PRO A 152 -7.93 9.77 -9.57
C PRO A 152 -8.81 11.01 -9.29
N PRO A 153 -8.40 11.92 -8.39
CA PRO A 153 -9.11 13.17 -8.17
C PRO A 153 -9.18 14.03 -9.45
N PRO A 154 -10.19 14.89 -9.60
CA PRO A 154 -10.34 15.77 -10.76
C PRO A 154 -9.06 16.55 -11.08
N LYS A 155 -8.79 16.84 -12.35
CA LYS A 155 -7.59 17.59 -12.74
C LYS A 155 -7.91 19.10 -12.81
N PRO A 156 -7.08 19.99 -12.24
CA PRO A 156 -5.94 19.73 -11.36
C PRO A 156 -6.35 19.71 -9.87
N THR A 157 -6.12 18.59 -9.17
CA THR A 157 -6.24 18.54 -7.69
C THR A 157 -4.83 18.55 -7.07
N PRO A 158 -4.53 19.44 -6.12
CA PRO A 158 -3.28 19.41 -5.35
C PRO A 158 -3.18 18.13 -4.50
N LEU A 159 -2.03 17.47 -4.55
CA LEU A 159 -1.73 16.25 -3.82
C LEU A 159 -0.51 16.41 -2.92
N TYR A 160 -0.51 15.69 -1.81
CA TYR A 160 0.59 15.60 -0.87
C TYR A 160 1.10 14.14 -0.85
N CYS A 161 2.30 13.94 -1.38
CA CYS A 161 2.92 12.64 -1.61
C CYS A 161 3.58 12.10 -0.34
N ILE A 162 3.24 10.86 0.02
CA ILE A 162 3.76 10.19 1.23
C ILE A 162 4.41 8.86 0.81
N GLN A 163 5.68 8.69 1.19
CA GLN A 163 6.40 7.43 1.07
C GLN A 163 6.17 6.62 2.34
N VAL A 164 5.72 5.37 2.20
CA VAL A 164 5.44 4.49 3.34
C VAL A 164 6.51 3.40 3.40
N ALA A 165 7.14 3.24 4.57
CA ALA A 165 8.02 2.12 4.87
C ALA A 165 7.53 1.37 6.11
N SER A 166 7.55 0.04 6.07
CA SER A 166 7.11 -0.84 7.17
C SER A 166 8.17 -1.87 7.57
N GLY A 167 9.41 -1.65 7.16
CA GLY A 167 10.51 -2.55 7.46
C GLY A 167 11.79 -2.12 6.78
N SER A 168 12.91 -2.68 7.24
CA SER A 168 14.24 -2.36 6.71
C SER A 168 14.36 -2.58 5.20
N ARG A 169 13.57 -3.48 4.61
CA ARG A 169 13.63 -3.78 3.17
C ARG A 169 12.90 -2.78 2.28
N TYR A 170 12.10 -1.88 2.84
CA TYR A 170 11.37 -0.87 2.06
C TYR A 170 12.30 0.29 1.71
N PRO A 171 12.54 0.57 0.43
CA PRO A 171 13.40 1.67 0.04
C PRO A 171 12.70 3.02 0.26
N LEU A 172 13.41 3.95 0.89
CA LEU A 172 13.04 5.35 0.99
C LEU A 172 13.89 6.19 0.03
N TYR A 173 13.33 7.27 -0.48
CA TYR A 173 13.98 8.08 -1.50
C TYR A 173 13.95 9.56 -1.16
N THR A 174 14.96 10.26 -1.64
CA THR A 174 14.93 11.72 -1.73
C THR A 174 14.06 12.10 -2.92
N THR A 175 13.31 13.18 -2.78
CA THR A 175 12.42 13.70 -3.82
C THR A 175 12.79 15.13 -4.16
N THR A 176 12.64 15.51 -5.42
CA THR A 176 12.86 16.89 -5.89
C THR A 176 11.68 17.81 -5.56
N HIS A 177 10.51 17.23 -5.26
CA HIS A 177 9.31 17.91 -4.81
C HIS A 177 9.13 17.72 -3.31
N THR A 178 8.37 18.61 -2.66
CA THR A 178 7.96 18.47 -1.25
C THR A 178 7.21 17.16 -1.08
N SER A 179 7.73 16.22 -0.31
CA SER A 179 7.04 14.96 0.01
C SER A 179 7.31 14.57 1.46
N PHE A 180 6.60 13.57 1.94
CA PHE A 180 6.65 13.11 3.32
C PHE A 180 7.04 11.65 3.42
N ILE A 181 7.50 11.25 4.59
CA ILE A 181 7.81 9.86 4.94
C ILE A 181 6.92 9.45 6.12
N LEU A 182 6.33 8.26 6.00
CA LEU A 182 5.66 7.55 7.09
C LEU A 182 6.43 6.25 7.37
N LEU A 183 7.00 6.15 8.57
CA LEU A 183 7.64 4.94 9.07
C LEU A 183 6.65 4.19 9.97
N ARG A 184 6.18 3.04 9.49
CA ARG A 184 5.19 2.19 10.16
C ARG A 184 5.85 1.24 11.16
N SER A 185 6.40 1.82 12.22
CA SER A 185 7.03 1.13 13.37
C SER A 185 6.23 1.36 14.66
N ASP A 186 6.74 0.91 15.80
CA ASP A 186 6.24 1.25 17.13
C ASP A 186 7.33 2.02 17.91
N PRO A 187 7.22 3.36 18.06
CA PRO A 187 6.12 4.23 17.62
C PRO A 187 6.10 4.47 16.09
N LEU A 188 5.03 5.09 15.59
CA LEU A 188 4.95 5.57 14.21
C LEU A 188 5.79 6.83 14.04
N TYR A 189 6.38 7.07 12.86
CA TYR A 189 7.07 8.33 12.58
C TYR A 189 6.56 9.00 11.31
N PHE A 190 6.37 10.32 11.36
CA PHE A 190 5.94 11.11 10.21
C PHE A 190 6.65 12.46 10.15
N GLY A 191 7.09 12.85 8.95
CA GLY A 191 7.76 14.11 8.71
C GLY A 191 8.01 14.38 7.23
N SER A 192 8.42 15.59 6.90
CA SER A 192 8.84 15.91 5.53
C SER A 192 10.14 15.17 5.18
N VAL A 193 10.35 14.88 3.90
CA VAL A 193 11.65 14.36 3.43
C VAL A 193 12.79 15.30 3.81
N GLN A 194 12.57 16.61 3.77
CA GLN A 194 13.59 17.61 4.12
C GLN A 194 14.03 17.51 5.59
N ASP A 195 13.11 17.18 6.50
CA ASP A 195 13.40 17.09 7.93
C ASP A 195 13.93 15.71 8.31
N LEU A 196 13.43 14.65 7.68
CA LEU A 196 13.82 13.27 7.98
C LEU A 196 15.08 12.82 7.24
N GLU A 197 15.39 13.35 6.05
CA GLU A 197 16.60 12.98 5.30
C GLU A 197 17.89 13.20 6.11
N PRO A 198 18.11 14.34 6.80
CA PRO A 198 19.31 14.56 7.61
C PRO A 198 19.46 13.56 8.76
N VAL A 199 18.34 13.09 9.33
CA VAL A 199 18.32 12.14 10.45
C VAL A 199 18.55 10.71 9.94
N ILE A 200 17.85 10.31 8.89
CA ILE A 200 17.97 8.97 8.28
C ILE A 200 19.34 8.81 7.60
N GLY A 201 19.81 9.85 6.92
CA GLY A 201 21.08 9.90 6.21
C GLY A 201 21.11 9.08 4.92
N ARG A 202 22.33 8.90 4.39
CA ARG A 202 22.58 8.18 3.13
C ARG A 202 23.14 6.77 3.39
N PRO A 203 22.85 5.79 2.51
CA PRO A 203 23.38 4.44 2.67
C PRO A 203 24.92 4.43 2.69
N LYS A 204 25.53 3.72 3.66
CA LYS A 204 27.00 3.57 3.74
C LYS A 204 27.61 2.91 2.49
N ARG A 205 26.85 2.06 1.80
CA ARG A 205 27.22 1.42 0.54
C ARG A 205 26.22 1.80 -0.52
N ARG A 206 26.70 2.20 -1.71
CA ARG A 206 25.84 2.53 -2.84
C ARG A 206 24.92 1.33 -3.16
N PRO A 207 23.59 1.48 -3.05
CA PRO A 207 22.67 0.38 -3.34
C PRO A 207 22.76 -0.05 -4.80
N LYS A 208 22.35 -1.28 -5.11
CA LYS A 208 22.20 -1.71 -6.51
C LYS A 208 20.92 -1.12 -7.14
N GLY A 209 20.96 -0.88 -8.44
CA GLY A 209 19.82 -0.42 -9.25
C GLY A 209 19.94 1.00 -9.78
N SER A 210 19.11 1.33 -10.78
CA SER A 210 19.06 2.65 -11.44
C SER A 210 18.86 3.79 -10.45
N ASP A 211 18.00 3.60 -9.45
CA ASP A 211 17.59 4.67 -8.53
C ASP A 211 18.50 4.79 -7.29
N SER A 212 19.67 4.14 -7.31
CA SER A 212 20.55 4.01 -6.13
C SER A 212 21.02 5.35 -5.56
N ALA A 213 21.20 6.36 -6.42
CA ALA A 213 21.66 7.69 -6.01
C ALA A 213 20.62 8.45 -5.16
N HIS A 214 19.33 8.12 -5.30
CA HIS A 214 18.25 8.78 -4.59
C HIS A 214 17.83 8.06 -3.32
N ARG A 215 18.43 6.91 -3.00
CA ARG A 215 18.01 6.12 -1.82
C ARG A 215 18.54 6.75 -0.53
N LEU A 216 17.67 6.81 0.46
CA LEU A 216 18.03 7.06 1.86
C LEU A 216 18.55 5.79 2.52
N ALA A 217 19.29 5.95 3.62
CA ALA A 217 19.73 4.81 4.42
C ALA A 217 18.54 4.04 4.98
N GLN A 218 18.79 2.78 5.36
CA GLN A 218 17.87 2.09 6.24
C GLN A 218 18.05 2.66 7.64
N VAL A 219 16.97 3.09 8.26
CA VAL A 219 16.97 3.37 9.70
C VAL A 219 17.11 2.03 10.41
N HIS A 220 18.33 1.67 10.80
CA HIS A 220 18.58 0.49 11.62
C HIS A 220 18.12 0.77 13.06
N GLY A 221 17.62 -0.24 13.77
CA GLY A 221 17.09 -0.06 15.12
C GLY A 221 15.56 0.03 15.16
N ILE A 222 14.94 0.98 14.44
CA ILE A 222 13.48 1.25 14.53
C ILE A 222 12.57 0.06 14.19
N TRP A 223 13.09 -0.94 13.46
CA TRP A 223 12.34 -2.12 13.04
C TRP A 223 12.56 -3.33 13.95
N GLN A 224 13.58 -3.30 14.81
CA GLN A 224 14.06 -4.47 15.57
C GLN A 224 13.98 -4.25 17.08
N GLU A 225 14.21 -3.02 17.54
CA GLU A 225 14.14 -2.66 18.94
C GLU A 225 13.37 -1.33 19.09
N PRO A 226 12.51 -1.19 20.10
CA PRO A 226 11.86 0.09 20.41
C PRO A 226 12.84 1.15 20.95
N SER A 227 14.16 0.97 20.78
CA SER A 227 15.17 1.98 21.08
C SER A 227 15.10 3.08 20.03
N ALA A 228 14.13 3.96 20.24
CA ALA A 228 13.85 5.08 19.38
C ALA A 228 15.05 6.03 19.37
N ASP A 229 15.65 6.21 18.20
CA ASP A 229 16.71 7.18 17.96
C ASP A 229 16.27 8.54 18.52
N PRO A 230 17.02 9.15 19.46
CA PRO A 230 16.68 10.46 20.02
C PRO A 230 16.39 11.52 18.95
N GLN A 231 17.03 11.42 17.78
CA GLN A 231 16.82 12.35 16.67
C GLN A 231 15.48 12.15 15.95
N LEU A 232 14.86 10.97 16.07
CA LEU A 232 13.55 10.67 15.49
C LEU A 232 12.38 10.97 16.44
N GLN A 233 12.65 11.18 17.73
CA GLN A 233 11.62 11.51 18.74
C GLN A 233 10.72 12.69 18.35
N PRO A 234 11.20 13.79 17.75
CA PRO A 234 10.34 14.90 17.34
C PRO A 234 9.30 14.52 16.27
N PHE A 235 9.51 13.40 15.59
CA PHE A 235 8.65 12.89 14.53
C PHE A 235 7.80 11.70 14.98
N ALA A 236 7.85 11.32 16.26
CA ALA A 236 7.22 10.12 16.80
C ALA A 236 5.76 10.36 17.19
N TYR A 237 4.91 9.38 16.89
CA TYR A 237 3.48 9.39 17.16
C TYR A 237 3.04 8.03 17.73
N THR A 238 2.17 8.08 18.74
CA THR A 238 1.84 6.88 19.54
C THR A 238 0.72 6.04 18.95
N ASN A 239 -0.09 6.64 18.07
CA ASN A 239 -1.22 5.97 17.46
C ASN A 239 -1.53 6.57 16.08
N LEU A 240 -2.40 5.88 15.33
CA LEU A 240 -2.74 6.27 13.96
C LEU A 240 -3.53 7.59 13.88
N GLN A 241 -4.32 7.93 14.90
CA GLN A 241 -5.07 9.18 14.92
C GLN A 241 -4.12 10.38 15.05
N ASP A 242 -3.09 10.30 15.90
CA ASP A 242 -2.08 11.35 16.01
C ASP A 242 -1.37 11.57 14.66
N ILE A 243 -1.07 10.49 13.92
CA ILE A 243 -0.50 10.56 12.56
C ILE A 243 -1.46 11.24 11.59
N TYR A 244 -2.75 10.89 11.62
CA TYR A 244 -3.76 11.56 10.79
C TYR A 244 -3.80 13.06 11.09
N ASP A 245 -3.89 13.44 12.37
CA ASP A 245 -3.98 14.84 12.80
C ASP A 245 -2.71 15.62 12.38
N ALA A 246 -1.53 14.99 12.46
CA ALA A 246 -0.27 15.55 11.97
C ALA A 246 -0.26 15.74 10.45
N ILE A 247 -0.68 14.74 9.67
CA ILE A 247 -0.74 14.84 8.20
C ILE A 247 -1.66 15.99 7.79
N VAL A 248 -2.87 16.06 8.36
CA VAL A 248 -3.83 17.13 8.05
C VAL A 248 -3.24 18.48 8.40
N THR A 249 -2.70 18.65 9.61
CA THR A 249 -2.11 19.92 10.06
C THR A 249 -0.97 20.37 9.14
N THR A 250 -0.04 19.48 8.80
CA THR A 250 1.08 19.80 7.92
C THR A 250 0.61 20.12 6.50
N CYS A 251 -0.32 19.33 5.95
CA CYS A 251 -0.76 19.49 4.56
C CYS A 251 -1.79 20.62 4.38
N GLU A 252 -2.44 21.10 5.44
CA GLU A 252 -3.37 22.24 5.39
C GLU A 252 -2.72 23.59 5.66
N SER A 253 -1.53 23.59 6.28
CA SER A 253 -0.74 24.79 6.46
C SER A 253 -0.63 25.59 5.16
N THR A 254 -0.84 26.90 5.23
CA THR A 254 -0.69 27.83 4.10
C THR A 254 0.75 27.89 3.58
N VAL A 255 1.70 27.41 4.36
CA VAL A 255 3.13 27.34 4.03
C VAL A 255 3.45 26.06 3.24
N ALA A 256 2.62 25.01 3.33
CA ALA A 256 2.90 23.74 2.69
C ALA A 256 2.50 23.75 1.20
N SER A 257 3.51 23.84 0.34
CA SER A 257 3.36 23.60 -1.10
C SER A 257 2.93 22.16 -1.36
N SER A 258 1.92 21.98 -2.22
CA SER A 258 1.53 20.65 -2.68
C SER A 258 2.68 19.96 -3.40
N SER A 259 2.82 18.65 -3.21
CA SER A 259 3.84 17.83 -3.86
C SER A 259 3.74 17.84 -5.38
N MET A 260 2.53 17.66 -5.89
CA MET A 260 2.21 17.66 -7.33
C MET A 260 0.69 17.72 -7.53
N THR A 261 0.24 17.75 -8.78
CA THR A 261 -1.18 17.66 -9.12
C THR A 261 -1.59 16.24 -9.48
N SER A 262 -2.89 15.92 -9.35
CA SER A 262 -3.47 14.65 -9.79
C SER A 262 -3.20 14.34 -11.26
N GLY A 263 -3.18 15.36 -12.11
CA GLY A 263 -2.81 15.24 -13.52
C GLY A 263 -1.36 14.82 -13.73
N ALA A 264 -0.43 15.46 -13.00
CA ALA A 264 0.99 15.13 -13.07
C ALA A 264 1.25 13.71 -12.56
N LEU A 265 0.68 13.34 -11.42
CA LEU A 265 0.85 12.00 -10.84
C LEU A 265 0.29 10.92 -11.78
N LEU A 266 -0.93 11.11 -12.32
CA LEU A 266 -1.53 10.13 -13.21
C LEU A 266 -0.71 9.89 -14.49
N ASN A 267 0.05 10.89 -14.96
CA ASN A 267 0.94 10.74 -16.10
C ASN A 267 2.21 9.93 -15.78
N LEU A 268 2.59 9.82 -14.50
CA LEU A 268 3.74 9.02 -14.05
C LEU A 268 3.40 7.54 -13.84
N LEU A 269 2.11 7.19 -13.69
CA LEU A 269 1.71 5.85 -13.30
C LEU A 269 1.59 4.91 -14.51
N PRO A 270 2.05 3.64 -14.38
CA PRO A 270 1.75 2.61 -15.36
C PRO A 270 0.23 2.37 -15.41
N ARG A 271 -0.32 2.08 -16.58
CA ARG A 271 -1.75 1.79 -16.75
C ARG A 271 -1.97 0.29 -16.80
N ALA A 272 -2.90 -0.21 -15.99
CA ALA A 272 -3.37 -1.58 -16.10
C ALA A 272 -4.00 -1.80 -17.48
N LEU A 273 -3.71 -2.94 -18.10
CA LEU A 273 -4.30 -3.35 -19.38
C LEU A 273 -5.83 -3.49 -19.28
N TYR A 274 -6.30 -4.00 -18.14
CA TYR A 274 -7.72 -4.16 -17.82
C TYR A 274 -8.01 -3.54 -16.45
N PRO A 275 -8.24 -2.21 -16.38
CA PRO A 275 -8.56 -1.58 -15.10
C PRO A 275 -9.94 -2.05 -14.60
N GLU A 276 -10.04 -2.28 -13.30
CA GLU A 276 -11.35 -2.44 -12.63
C GLU A 276 -12.17 -1.14 -12.81
N ALA A 277 -13.50 -1.24 -12.79
CA ALA A 277 -14.33 -0.04 -12.83
C ALA A 277 -14.13 0.78 -11.54
N GLY A 278 -13.82 2.07 -11.70
CA GLY A 278 -13.77 3.02 -10.60
C GLY A 278 -15.14 3.27 -9.96
N THR A 279 -15.12 3.92 -8.80
CA THR A 279 -16.28 4.35 -8.04
C THR A 279 -16.14 5.82 -7.69
N THR A 280 -17.06 6.67 -8.17
CA THR A 280 -16.99 8.11 -7.88
C THR A 280 -17.06 8.37 -6.37
N LEU A 281 -16.08 9.11 -5.85
CA LEU A 281 -16.02 9.49 -4.44
C LEU A 281 -17.32 10.20 -4.02
N GLY A 282 -17.91 9.74 -2.91
CA GLY A 282 -19.13 10.31 -2.35
C GLY A 282 -20.43 9.93 -3.09
N HIS A 283 -20.38 9.06 -4.09
CA HIS A 283 -21.58 8.47 -4.70
C HIS A 283 -21.68 7.00 -4.29
N GLY A 284 -22.78 6.63 -3.65
CA GLY A 284 -23.02 5.25 -3.25
C GLY A 284 -23.09 4.35 -4.47
N THR A 285 -22.08 3.50 -4.64
CA THR A 285 -22.20 2.42 -5.60
C THR A 285 -23.15 1.38 -5.02
N ALA A 286 -24.32 1.23 -5.65
CA ALA A 286 -25.04 -0.02 -5.57
C ALA A 286 -24.02 -1.15 -5.80
N VAL A 287 -24.02 -2.14 -4.91
CA VAL A 287 -23.10 -3.27 -4.95
C VAL A 287 -23.10 -3.84 -6.36
N LEU A 288 -22.06 -3.54 -7.14
CA LEU A 288 -21.83 -4.24 -8.40
C LEU A 288 -21.46 -5.66 -7.99
N SER A 289 -22.45 -6.55 -8.01
CA SER A 289 -22.21 -7.98 -7.97
C SER A 289 -21.40 -8.32 -9.22
N SER A 290 -20.08 -8.22 -9.15
CA SER A 290 -19.21 -8.76 -10.17
C SER A 290 -19.31 -10.29 -10.10
N ARG A 291 -20.37 -10.81 -10.74
CA ARG A 291 -20.59 -12.25 -10.98
C ARG A 291 -19.96 -12.71 -12.29
N THR A 292 -19.26 -11.82 -13.00
CA THR A 292 -18.59 -12.13 -14.26
C THR A 292 -17.14 -11.66 -14.20
N GLY A 293 -16.34 -12.33 -13.36
CA GLY A 293 -14.94 -12.53 -13.71
C GLY A 293 -14.94 -13.37 -14.98
N GLY A 294 -14.69 -12.73 -16.12
CA GLY A 294 -14.64 -13.36 -17.43
C GLY A 294 -13.71 -14.57 -17.39
N ARG A 295 -14.29 -15.75 -17.32
CA ARG A 295 -13.63 -16.98 -17.71
C ARG A 295 -13.49 -16.87 -19.23
N LEU A 296 -12.31 -16.42 -19.68
CA LEU A 296 -11.94 -16.56 -21.09
C LEU A 296 -11.94 -18.06 -21.39
N ASP A 297 -12.98 -18.48 -22.10
CA ASP A 297 -13.09 -19.81 -22.65
C ASP A 297 -11.97 -19.95 -23.68
N ARG A 298 -10.92 -20.70 -23.31
CA ARG A 298 -9.73 -20.91 -24.14
C ARG A 298 -9.98 -22.03 -25.15
N SER A 299 -11.10 -21.95 -25.86
CA SER A 299 -11.48 -22.91 -26.89
C SER A 299 -12.38 -22.23 -27.91
N GLN A 300 -11.77 -21.56 -28.88
CA GLN A 300 -12.20 -21.53 -30.29
C GLN A 300 -11.26 -20.62 -31.08
N HIS A 301 -10.11 -21.17 -31.44
CA HIS A 301 -9.49 -20.87 -32.72
C HIS A 301 -8.94 -22.19 -33.25
N THR A 302 -9.88 -23.01 -33.71
CA THR A 302 -9.61 -24.09 -34.66
C THR A 302 -10.02 -23.53 -36.01
N GLU A 303 -9.04 -23.48 -36.91
CA GLU A 303 -9.14 -23.57 -38.37
C GLU A 303 -10.42 -23.11 -39.08
N ALA A 304 -10.27 -22.14 -39.98
CA ALA A 304 -10.87 -22.23 -41.30
C ALA A 304 -10.04 -21.42 -42.31
N SER A 305 -9.24 -22.16 -43.07
CA SER A 305 -8.77 -21.79 -44.41
C SER A 305 -9.97 -21.61 -45.34
N VAL A 306 -9.98 -20.56 -46.17
CA VAL A 306 -10.08 -20.54 -47.65
C VAL A 306 -9.58 -19.17 -48.12
#